data_AF-A0A5B8VQK7-F1
#
_entry.id   AF-A0A5B8VQK7-F1
#
_cell.length_a   1.000
_cell.length_b   1.000
_cell.length_c   1.000
_cell.angle_alpha   90.00
_cell.angle_beta   90.00
_cell.angle_gamma   90.00
#
_symmetry.space_group_name_H-M   'P 1'
#
loop_
_entity.id
_entity.type
_entity.pdbx_description
1 polymer ?
#
loop_
_entity_poly.entity_id
_entity_poly.type
_entity_poly.pdbx_seq_one_letter_code
_entity_poly.pdbx_strand_id
1 'polypeptide(L)'
;MIDPSVILDKLKLNTLSGVSNILKDEQLCSRIILENPVSIDAFLKEKIISNGTLKKLMDGKLISSFSNTATRGAKKFIFRNELEPFLDKQLVYDKSILNNLRETNEYIISILENGLDQQQCDVLHLYLLEFGNKQAVERFSKKYGICIETTKNIISRTFAQIKRKSGIYRNYVKDLDIKRDKLIDEVKVLTKLKASLYKRITHLKEKNQLDDTAENLELLGSDFSCLDFPIRAANILHEMRLRTVQDVLEIPISYLKNRHGMGEMTMKKIQAKLAEHNLYLRSD
;
A
#
# COMPACT_ATOMS: atom_id res chain seq x y z
N MET A 1 0.62 -51.24 -9.75
CA MET A 1 0.67 -50.59 -11.09
C MET A 1 -0.69 -49.97 -11.36
N ILE A 2 -0.72 -48.69 -11.67
CA ILE A 2 -1.95 -47.99 -12.05
C ILE A 2 -2.28 -48.34 -13.50
N ASP A 3 -3.52 -48.78 -13.77
CA ASP A 3 -3.97 -49.09 -15.13
C ASP A 3 -4.07 -47.79 -15.96
N PRO A 4 -3.31 -47.66 -17.06
CA PRO A 4 -3.33 -46.48 -17.92
C PRO A 4 -4.71 -46.16 -18.53
N SER A 5 -5.58 -47.17 -18.70
CA SER A 5 -6.93 -46.98 -19.26
C SER A 5 -7.80 -46.06 -18.39
N VAL A 6 -7.68 -46.19 -17.06
CA VAL A 6 -8.40 -45.37 -16.08
C VAL A 6 -8.00 -43.90 -16.19
N ILE A 7 -6.70 -43.63 -16.40
CA ILE A 7 -6.18 -42.26 -16.58
C ILE A 7 -6.64 -41.67 -17.90
N LEU A 8 -6.63 -42.46 -18.99
CA LEU A 8 -7.11 -42.05 -20.30
C LEU A 8 -8.58 -41.65 -20.25
N ASP A 9 -9.42 -42.47 -19.61
CA ASP A 9 -10.85 -42.22 -19.47
C ASP A 9 -11.13 -40.96 -18.63
N LYS A 10 -10.46 -40.83 -17.47
CA LYS A 10 -10.57 -39.63 -16.61
C LYS A 10 -10.21 -38.33 -17.33
N LEU A 11 -9.20 -38.36 -18.19
CA LEU A 11 -8.73 -37.19 -18.93
C LEU A 11 -9.41 -37.03 -20.31
N LYS A 12 -10.28 -37.97 -20.71
CA LYS A 12 -10.90 -38.04 -22.04
C LYS A 12 -9.86 -38.00 -23.17
N LEU A 13 -8.84 -38.84 -23.04
CA LEU A 13 -7.75 -38.99 -24.00
C LEU A 13 -7.80 -40.37 -24.66
N ASN A 14 -7.45 -40.45 -25.93
CA ASN A 14 -7.64 -41.67 -26.72
C ASN A 14 -6.34 -42.46 -26.94
N THR A 15 -5.19 -41.92 -26.54
CA THR A 15 -3.88 -42.51 -26.85
C THR A 15 -2.95 -42.54 -25.64
N LEU A 16 -2.27 -43.69 -25.44
CA LEU A 16 -1.28 -43.87 -24.38
C LEU A 16 -0.11 -42.87 -24.47
N SER A 17 0.28 -42.49 -25.68
CA SER A 17 1.29 -41.44 -25.90
C SER A 17 0.88 -40.12 -25.24
N GLY A 18 -0.42 -39.84 -25.19
CA GLY A 18 -1.01 -38.65 -24.61
C GLY A 18 -0.98 -38.60 -23.09
N VAL A 19 -0.57 -39.67 -22.38
CA VAL A 19 -0.47 -39.70 -20.90
C VAL A 19 0.90 -40.21 -20.41
N SER A 20 1.82 -40.47 -21.33
CA SER A 20 3.14 -41.08 -21.04
C SER A 20 3.96 -40.36 -19.98
N ASN A 21 3.82 -39.04 -19.85
CA ASN A 21 4.50 -38.25 -18.81
C ASN A 21 3.77 -38.28 -17.46
N ILE A 22 2.45 -38.43 -17.47
CA ILE A 22 1.64 -38.54 -16.25
C ILE A 22 1.92 -39.88 -15.58
N LEU A 23 2.00 -40.97 -16.36
CA LEU A 23 2.22 -42.33 -15.86
C LEU A 23 3.56 -42.53 -15.14
N LYS A 24 4.49 -41.59 -15.27
CA LYS A 24 5.79 -41.61 -14.56
C LYS A 24 5.70 -41.05 -13.14
N ASP A 25 4.60 -40.39 -12.80
CA ASP A 25 4.37 -39.76 -11.50
C ASP A 25 3.22 -40.47 -10.79
N GLU A 26 3.57 -41.40 -9.89
CA GLU A 26 2.59 -42.21 -9.15
C GLU A 26 1.67 -41.36 -8.27
N GLN A 27 2.14 -40.22 -7.75
CA GLN A 27 1.33 -39.32 -6.94
C GLN A 27 0.28 -38.61 -7.80
N LEU A 28 0.70 -38.09 -8.96
CA LEU A 28 -0.22 -37.45 -9.91
C LEU A 28 -1.25 -38.44 -10.44
N CYS A 29 -0.85 -39.67 -10.79
CA CYS A 29 -1.79 -40.71 -11.20
C CYS A 29 -2.81 -41.04 -10.11
N SER A 30 -2.36 -41.19 -8.86
CA SER A 30 -3.25 -41.45 -7.72
C SER A 30 -4.26 -40.33 -7.52
N ARG A 31 -3.81 -39.06 -7.63
CA ARG A 31 -4.70 -37.90 -7.57
C ARG A 31 -5.71 -37.86 -8.71
N ILE A 32 -5.29 -38.15 -9.95
CA ILE A 32 -6.19 -38.18 -11.12
C ILE A 32 -7.30 -39.22 -10.96
N ILE A 33 -7.00 -40.37 -10.36
CA ILE A 33 -8.01 -41.41 -10.12
C ILE A 33 -9.03 -40.94 -9.08
N LEU A 34 -8.55 -40.39 -7.97
CA LEU A 34 -9.37 -40.00 -6.83
C LEU A 34 -10.16 -38.71 -7.05
N GLU A 35 -9.63 -37.80 -7.86
CA GLU A 35 -10.20 -36.47 -8.07
C GLU A 35 -10.88 -36.33 -9.45
N ASN A 36 -11.41 -35.14 -9.71
CA ASN A 36 -12.07 -34.78 -10.97
C ASN A 36 -11.20 -33.79 -11.77
N PRO A 37 -10.23 -34.29 -12.55
CA PRO A 37 -9.47 -33.44 -13.45
C PRO A 37 -10.36 -32.98 -14.63
N VAL A 38 -10.12 -31.77 -15.10
CA VAL A 38 -10.81 -31.18 -16.25
C VAL A 38 -9.82 -30.43 -17.12
N SER A 39 -10.01 -30.46 -18.43
CA SER A 39 -9.15 -29.67 -19.32
C SER A 39 -9.44 -28.18 -19.12
N ILE A 40 -8.38 -27.37 -19.14
CA ILE A 40 -8.50 -25.92 -18.98
C ILE A 40 -9.46 -25.32 -20.03
N ASP A 41 -9.34 -25.72 -21.29
CA ASP A 41 -10.18 -25.18 -22.37
C ASP A 41 -11.67 -25.54 -22.21
N ALA A 42 -11.96 -26.77 -21.79
CA ALA A 42 -13.34 -27.18 -21.53
C ALA A 42 -13.91 -26.43 -20.33
N PHE A 43 -13.08 -26.23 -19.31
CA PHE A 43 -13.47 -25.56 -18.08
C PHE A 43 -13.75 -24.06 -18.27
N LEU A 44 -12.89 -23.35 -19.01
CA LEU A 44 -13.08 -21.93 -19.32
C LEU A 44 -14.38 -21.69 -20.11
N LYS A 45 -14.75 -22.62 -21.00
CA LYS A 45 -16.03 -22.59 -21.74
C LYS A 45 -17.23 -22.87 -20.83
N GLU A 46 -17.13 -23.84 -19.92
CA GLU A 46 -18.23 -24.21 -19.02
C GLU A 46 -18.57 -23.11 -18.01
N LYS A 47 -17.56 -22.46 -17.43
CA LYS A 47 -17.74 -21.55 -16.29
C LYS A 47 -17.64 -20.06 -16.63
N ILE A 48 -17.42 -19.70 -17.89
CA ILE A 48 -17.31 -18.31 -18.38
C ILE A 48 -16.25 -17.51 -17.58
N ILE A 49 -15.07 -18.11 -17.36
CA ILE A 49 -13.96 -17.46 -16.64
C ILE A 49 -12.90 -17.02 -17.64
N SER A 50 -12.24 -15.89 -17.37
CA SER A 50 -11.12 -15.44 -18.20
C SER A 50 -9.89 -16.34 -18.00
N ASN A 51 -9.17 -16.63 -19.07
CA ASN A 51 -7.90 -17.37 -19.00
C ASN A 51 -6.87 -16.67 -18.09
N GLY A 52 -6.92 -15.34 -18.01
CA GLY A 52 -6.05 -14.55 -17.14
C GLY A 52 -6.29 -14.83 -15.64
N THR A 53 -7.55 -15.04 -15.24
CA THR A 53 -7.91 -15.39 -13.86
C THR A 53 -7.34 -16.74 -13.47
N LEU A 54 -7.51 -17.75 -14.33
CA LEU A 54 -6.99 -19.08 -14.10
C LEU A 54 -5.46 -19.08 -14.03
N LYS A 55 -4.80 -18.30 -14.90
CA LYS A 55 -3.35 -18.14 -14.90
C LYS A 55 -2.83 -17.55 -13.59
N LYS A 56 -3.48 -16.55 -13.01
CA LYS A 56 -3.11 -15.99 -11.70
C LYS A 56 -3.18 -17.02 -10.58
N LEU A 57 -4.19 -17.89 -10.57
CA LEU A 57 -4.34 -18.94 -9.57
C LEU A 57 -3.24 -20.00 -9.70
N MET A 58 -2.88 -20.37 -10.92
CA MET A 58 -1.76 -21.28 -11.20
C MET A 58 -0.41 -20.66 -10.83
N ASP A 59 -0.15 -19.42 -11.26
CA ASP A 59 1.10 -18.70 -10.97
C ASP A 59 1.29 -18.47 -9.46
N GLY A 60 0.18 -18.25 -8.73
CA GLY A 60 0.14 -18.17 -7.28
C GLY A 60 0.18 -19.52 -6.55
N LYS A 61 0.28 -20.65 -7.26
CA LYS A 61 0.27 -22.03 -6.72
C LYS A 61 -0.94 -22.37 -5.86
N LEU A 62 -2.07 -21.69 -6.07
CA LEU A 62 -3.33 -21.93 -5.36
C LEU A 62 -4.09 -23.12 -5.94
N ILE A 63 -3.87 -23.41 -7.22
CA ILE A 63 -4.37 -24.59 -7.91
C ILE A 63 -3.22 -25.26 -8.65
N SER A 64 -3.26 -26.59 -8.67
CA SER A 64 -2.33 -27.43 -9.39
C SER A 64 -2.73 -27.47 -10.87
N SER A 65 -1.74 -27.48 -11.76
CA SER A 65 -1.97 -27.77 -13.19
C SER A 65 -0.95 -28.76 -13.69
N PHE A 66 -1.37 -29.60 -14.63
CA PHE A 66 -0.50 -30.58 -15.28
C PHE A 66 -0.82 -30.66 -16.77
N SER A 67 0.14 -31.12 -17.56
CA SER A 67 -0.04 -31.34 -18.98
C SER A 67 0.05 -32.82 -19.31
N ASN A 68 -0.66 -33.22 -20.34
CA ASN A 68 -0.72 -34.60 -20.77
C ASN A 68 0.57 -35.04 -21.51
N THR A 69 1.22 -34.09 -22.19
CA THR A 69 2.55 -34.25 -22.80
C THR A 69 3.44 -33.04 -22.50
N ALA A 70 4.73 -33.13 -22.83
CA ALA A 70 5.69 -32.02 -22.76
C ALA A 70 5.81 -31.22 -24.07
N THR A 71 5.02 -31.56 -25.09
CA THR A 71 5.14 -30.99 -26.44
C THR A 71 4.29 -29.73 -26.63
N ARG A 72 4.64 -28.92 -27.63
CA ARG A 72 3.85 -27.75 -28.03
C ARG A 72 2.47 -28.22 -28.51
N GLY A 73 1.40 -27.70 -27.90
CA GLY A 73 0.02 -28.17 -28.12
C GLY A 73 -0.50 -29.17 -27.08
N ALA A 74 0.27 -29.44 -26.02
CA ALA A 74 -0.19 -30.26 -24.90
C ALA A 74 -1.48 -29.69 -24.28
N LYS A 75 -2.43 -30.59 -24.04
CA LYS A 75 -3.65 -30.27 -23.28
C LYS A 75 -3.26 -30.12 -21.82
N LYS A 76 -3.70 -29.03 -21.21
CA LYS A 76 -3.51 -28.74 -19.79
C LYS A 76 -4.76 -29.07 -19.01
N PHE A 77 -4.55 -29.60 -17.83
CA PHE A 77 -5.58 -30.05 -16.92
C PHE A 77 -5.36 -29.44 -15.54
N ILE A 78 -6.46 -29.32 -14.81
CA ILE A 78 -6.56 -28.80 -13.46
C ILE A 78 -7.53 -29.68 -12.68
N PHE A 79 -7.46 -29.69 -11.35
CA PHE A 79 -8.41 -30.41 -10.52
C PHE A 79 -9.60 -29.50 -10.17
N ARG A 80 -10.81 -29.94 -10.53
CA ARG A 80 -12.04 -29.15 -10.31
C ARG A 80 -12.24 -28.82 -8.83
N ASN A 81 -11.94 -29.76 -7.95
CA ASN A 81 -12.11 -29.63 -6.50
C ASN A 81 -11.19 -28.57 -5.87
N GLU A 82 -10.00 -28.34 -6.43
CA GLU A 82 -9.12 -27.26 -5.99
C GLU A 82 -9.67 -25.90 -6.41
N LEU A 83 -10.38 -25.86 -7.54
CA LEU A 83 -10.82 -24.62 -8.17
C LEU A 83 -12.21 -24.16 -7.69
N GLU A 84 -13.14 -25.08 -7.48
CA GLU A 84 -14.52 -24.78 -7.03
C GLU A 84 -14.57 -23.88 -5.78
N PRO A 85 -13.75 -24.09 -4.72
CA PRO A 85 -13.72 -23.20 -3.57
C PRO A 85 -13.30 -21.75 -3.90
N PHE A 86 -12.50 -21.55 -4.95
CA PHE A 86 -12.12 -20.22 -5.42
C PHE A 86 -13.18 -19.61 -6.32
N LEU A 87 -13.92 -20.42 -7.07
CA LEU A 87 -14.98 -19.97 -7.97
C LEU A 87 -16.29 -19.69 -7.27
N ASP A 88 -16.65 -20.48 -6.27
CA ASP A 88 -17.76 -20.16 -5.37
C ASP A 88 -17.47 -18.87 -4.59
N LYS A 89 -16.19 -18.55 -4.38
CA LYS A 89 -15.71 -17.27 -3.84
C LYS A 89 -15.46 -16.18 -4.89
N GLN A 90 -15.35 -16.50 -6.20
CA GLN A 90 -15.09 -15.57 -7.31
C GLN A 90 -16.32 -15.26 -8.18
N LEU A 91 -17.42 -16.02 -8.05
CA LEU A 91 -18.76 -15.56 -8.45
C LEU A 91 -19.20 -14.36 -7.59
N VAL A 92 -18.47 -14.08 -6.53
CA VAL A 92 -18.35 -12.75 -5.92
C VAL A 92 -17.08 -12.10 -6.49
N TYR A 93 -17.26 -11.36 -7.58
CA TYR A 93 -16.38 -10.37 -8.22
C TYR A 93 -14.91 -10.25 -7.76
N ASP A 94 -14.00 -10.17 -8.73
CA ASP A 94 -12.56 -9.90 -8.62
C ASP A 94 -12.16 -9.10 -7.37
N LYS A 95 -11.63 -9.78 -6.33
CA LYS A 95 -11.35 -9.19 -5.01
C LYS A 95 -10.37 -8.03 -5.03
N SER A 96 -9.50 -7.90 -6.02
CA SER A 96 -8.63 -6.71 -6.10
C SER A 96 -9.38 -5.50 -6.67
N ILE A 97 -10.32 -5.73 -7.58
CA ILE A 97 -11.22 -4.69 -8.10
C ILE A 97 -12.26 -4.36 -7.05
N LEU A 98 -12.81 -5.34 -6.33
CA LEU A 98 -13.74 -5.11 -5.22
C LEU A 98 -13.06 -4.53 -4.00
N ASN A 99 -11.84 -4.91 -3.60
CA ASN A 99 -11.17 -4.25 -2.47
C ASN A 99 -10.71 -2.85 -2.85
N ASN A 100 -10.19 -2.63 -4.06
CA ASN A 100 -9.91 -1.27 -4.51
C ASN A 100 -11.20 -0.48 -4.66
N LEU A 101 -12.27 -1.04 -5.21
CA LEU A 101 -13.58 -0.36 -5.25
C LEU A 101 -14.16 -0.21 -3.86
N ARG A 102 -13.99 -1.12 -2.91
CA ARG A 102 -14.59 -1.10 -1.58
C ARG A 102 -13.83 -0.18 -0.65
N GLU A 103 -12.50 -0.17 -0.68
CA GLU A 103 -11.67 0.84 -0.02
C GLU A 103 -11.87 2.21 -0.67
N THR A 104 -11.93 2.30 -2.00
CA THR A 104 -12.26 3.55 -2.70
C THR A 104 -13.71 3.97 -2.45
N ASN A 105 -14.65 3.05 -2.31
CA ASN A 105 -16.07 3.30 -2.03
C ASN A 105 -16.27 3.66 -0.57
N GLU A 106 -15.61 3.01 0.38
CA GLU A 106 -15.63 3.34 1.80
C GLU A 106 -14.97 4.70 2.03
N TYR A 107 -13.87 5.01 1.32
CA TYR A 107 -13.25 6.34 1.32
C TYR A 107 -14.14 7.40 0.64
N ILE A 108 -14.77 7.08 -0.49
CA ILE A 108 -15.75 7.96 -1.15
C ILE A 108 -16.98 8.16 -0.25
N ILE A 109 -17.48 7.11 0.40
CA ILE A 109 -18.59 7.15 1.36
C ILE A 109 -18.19 8.05 2.53
N SER A 110 -17.02 7.85 3.16
CA SER A 110 -16.57 8.68 4.30
C SER A 110 -16.37 10.15 3.92
N ILE A 111 -15.93 10.42 2.69
CA ILE A 111 -15.82 11.79 2.16
C ILE A 111 -17.20 12.40 1.92
N LEU A 112 -18.16 11.62 1.44
CA LEU A 112 -19.50 12.08 1.10
C LEU A 112 -20.43 12.17 2.31
N GLU A 113 -20.25 11.33 3.33
CA GLU A 113 -20.96 11.34 4.61
C GLU A 113 -20.90 12.70 5.30
N ASN A 114 -19.82 13.46 5.08
CA ASN A 114 -19.66 14.83 5.57
C ASN A 114 -20.60 15.87 4.90
N GLY A 115 -21.65 15.44 4.19
CA GLY A 115 -22.65 16.33 3.60
C GLY A 115 -23.81 15.62 2.91
N LEU A 116 -24.15 14.40 3.34
CA LEU A 116 -25.32 13.64 2.89
C LEU A 116 -26.21 13.35 4.10
N ASP A 117 -27.52 13.23 3.88
CA ASP A 117 -28.43 12.76 4.93
C ASP A 117 -28.29 11.24 5.15
N GLN A 118 -28.73 10.76 6.32
CA GLN A 118 -28.59 9.36 6.70
C GLN A 118 -29.25 8.40 5.69
N GLN A 119 -30.36 8.81 5.07
CA GLN A 119 -31.06 8.02 4.07
C GLN A 119 -30.21 7.87 2.80
N GLN A 120 -29.50 8.91 2.38
CA GLN A 120 -28.58 8.89 1.25
C GLN A 120 -27.34 8.04 1.53
N CYS A 121 -26.79 8.08 2.75
CA CYS A 121 -25.68 7.23 3.18
C CYS A 121 -26.08 5.74 3.17
N ASP A 122 -27.27 5.42 3.67
CA ASP A 122 -27.80 4.05 3.66
C ASP A 122 -28.00 3.51 2.23
N VAL A 123 -28.46 4.36 1.29
CA VAL A 123 -28.57 4.02 -0.15
C VAL A 123 -27.20 3.74 -0.75
N LEU A 124 -26.22 4.59 -0.43
CA LEU A 124 -24.83 4.46 -0.88
C LEU A 124 -24.19 3.17 -0.40
N HIS A 125 -24.34 2.85 0.88
CA HIS A 125 -23.83 1.62 1.48
C HIS A 125 -24.47 0.37 0.87
N LEU A 126 -25.81 0.32 0.77
CA LEU A 126 -26.52 -0.82 0.20
C LEU A 126 -26.16 -1.04 -1.28
N TYR A 127 -26.00 0.03 -2.05
CA TYR A 127 -25.74 -0.10 -3.49
C TYR A 127 -24.26 -0.32 -3.83
N LEU A 128 -23.30 0.33 -3.13
CA LEU A 128 -21.86 0.19 -3.39
C LEU A 128 -21.27 -1.10 -2.82
N LEU A 129 -21.84 -1.65 -1.74
CA LEU A 129 -21.39 -2.92 -1.15
C LEU A 129 -22.08 -4.14 -1.80
N GLU A 130 -23.29 -3.98 -2.35
CA GLU A 130 -24.02 -5.07 -3.04
C GLU A 130 -24.04 -4.92 -4.57
N PHE A 131 -23.14 -4.11 -5.17
CA PHE A 131 -23.11 -3.85 -6.60
C PHE A 131 -22.90 -5.16 -7.40
N GLY A 132 -24.00 -5.74 -7.88
CA GLY A 132 -24.06 -7.07 -8.50
C GLY A 132 -25.29 -7.89 -8.10
N ASN A 133 -25.96 -7.55 -6.98
CA ASN A 133 -27.14 -8.27 -6.50
C ASN A 133 -28.43 -7.53 -6.92
N LYS A 134 -29.19 -8.10 -7.87
CA LYS A 134 -30.50 -7.56 -8.30
C LYS A 134 -31.49 -7.38 -7.13
N GLN A 135 -31.29 -8.10 -6.03
CA GLN A 135 -32.14 -8.04 -4.84
C GLN A 135 -31.88 -6.82 -3.94
N ALA A 136 -30.79 -6.06 -4.15
CA ALA A 136 -30.44 -4.91 -3.31
C ALA A 136 -31.54 -3.83 -3.31
N VAL A 137 -32.10 -3.57 -4.50
CA VAL A 137 -33.20 -2.60 -4.69
C VAL A 137 -34.47 -3.05 -3.99
N GLU A 138 -34.78 -4.34 -4.02
CA GLU A 138 -35.96 -4.92 -3.38
C GLU A 138 -35.85 -4.90 -1.86
N ARG A 139 -34.65 -5.19 -1.31
CA ARG A 139 -34.40 -5.09 0.13
C ARG A 139 -34.47 -3.65 0.64
N PHE A 140 -33.94 -2.70 -0.12
CA PHE A 140 -34.03 -1.29 0.22
C PHE A 140 -35.50 -0.82 0.20
N SER A 141 -36.21 -1.13 -0.88
CA SER A 141 -37.64 -0.86 -1.04
C SER A 141 -38.44 -1.42 0.14
N LYS A 142 -38.17 -2.66 0.55
CA LYS A 142 -38.81 -3.32 1.69
C LYS A 142 -38.44 -2.69 3.04
N LYS A 143 -37.17 -2.33 3.26
CA LYS A 143 -36.68 -1.74 4.52
C LYS A 143 -37.32 -0.39 4.81
N TYR A 144 -37.50 0.45 3.79
CA TYR A 144 -38.05 1.80 3.94
C TYR A 144 -39.52 1.93 3.51
N GLY A 145 -40.17 0.82 3.13
CA GLY A 145 -41.59 0.82 2.74
C GLY A 145 -41.90 1.66 1.49
N ILE A 146 -40.93 1.85 0.59
CA ILE A 146 -41.08 2.66 -0.63
C ILE A 146 -41.06 1.75 -1.86
N CYS A 147 -41.72 2.14 -2.95
CA CYS A 147 -41.76 1.29 -4.14
C CYS A 147 -40.37 1.18 -4.83
N ILE A 148 -40.20 0.09 -5.58
CA ILE A 148 -38.96 -0.25 -6.29
C ILE A 148 -38.56 0.87 -7.26
N GLU A 149 -39.53 1.47 -7.96
CA GLU A 149 -39.28 2.53 -8.94
C GLU A 149 -38.74 3.81 -8.29
N THR A 150 -39.34 4.21 -7.16
CA THR A 150 -38.84 5.33 -6.35
C THR A 150 -37.45 5.04 -5.80
N THR A 151 -37.19 3.80 -5.38
CA THR A 151 -35.87 3.37 -4.92
C THR A 151 -34.81 3.50 -6.02
N LYS A 152 -35.11 3.05 -7.25
CA LYS A 152 -34.21 3.21 -8.41
C LYS A 152 -33.92 4.68 -8.72
N ASN A 153 -34.92 5.54 -8.62
CA ASN A 153 -34.79 6.97 -8.85
C ASN A 153 -33.90 7.66 -7.81
N ILE A 154 -34.06 7.31 -6.53
CA ILE A 154 -33.20 7.79 -5.44
C ILE A 154 -31.75 7.36 -5.69
N ILE A 155 -31.52 6.06 -5.94
CA ILE A 155 -30.19 5.52 -6.25
C ILE A 155 -29.53 6.27 -7.43
N SER A 156 -30.26 6.46 -8.52
CA SER A 156 -29.75 7.10 -9.73
C SER A 156 -29.36 8.56 -9.50
N ARG A 157 -30.16 9.31 -8.72
CA ARG A 157 -29.87 10.71 -8.36
C ARG A 157 -28.64 10.80 -7.45
N THR A 158 -28.54 9.93 -6.45
CA THR A 158 -27.41 9.85 -5.55
C THR A 158 -26.11 9.53 -6.32
N PHE A 159 -26.15 8.58 -7.27
CA PHE A 159 -25.01 8.26 -8.14
C PHE A 159 -24.56 9.44 -8.99
N ALA A 160 -25.49 10.19 -9.57
CA ALA A 160 -25.17 11.38 -10.35
C ALA A 160 -24.55 12.50 -9.49
N GLN A 161 -24.88 12.60 -8.20
CA GLN A 161 -24.24 13.54 -7.28
C GLN A 161 -22.84 13.06 -6.86
N ILE A 162 -22.68 11.77 -6.55
CA ILE A 162 -21.38 11.15 -6.24
C ILE A 162 -20.40 11.36 -7.39
N LYS A 163 -20.81 11.04 -8.62
CA LYS A 163 -19.97 11.18 -9.82
C LYS A 163 -19.51 12.62 -10.05
N ARG A 164 -20.36 13.60 -9.74
CA ARG A 164 -20.01 15.03 -9.82
C ARG A 164 -18.98 15.41 -8.75
N LYS A 165 -19.19 15.00 -7.50
CA LYS A 165 -18.26 15.29 -6.39
C LYS A 165 -16.92 14.55 -6.54
N SER A 166 -16.91 13.32 -7.04
CA SER A 166 -15.68 12.55 -7.26
C SER A 166 -14.81 13.09 -8.40
N GLY A 167 -15.43 13.70 -9.43
CA GLY A 167 -14.71 14.44 -10.46
C GLY A 167 -13.91 15.62 -9.91
N ILE A 168 -14.47 16.35 -8.94
CA ILE A 168 -13.80 17.46 -8.25
C ILE A 168 -12.63 16.94 -7.42
N TYR A 169 -12.82 15.83 -6.70
CA TYR A 169 -11.77 15.19 -5.90
C TYR A 169 -10.61 14.66 -6.74
N ARG A 170 -10.89 14.08 -7.92
CA ARG A 170 -9.83 13.59 -8.82
C ARG A 170 -8.92 14.73 -9.31
N ASN A 171 -9.46 15.92 -9.51
CA ASN A 171 -8.65 17.09 -9.87
C ASN A 171 -7.80 17.57 -8.68
N TYR A 172 -8.39 17.60 -7.49
CA TYR A 172 -7.67 17.97 -6.26
C TYR A 172 -6.49 17.03 -5.95
N VAL A 173 -6.67 15.72 -6.11
CA VAL A 173 -5.57 14.74 -5.91
C VAL A 173 -4.44 14.95 -6.93
N LYS A 174 -4.76 15.24 -8.19
CA LYS A 174 -3.75 15.57 -9.21
C LYS A 174 -2.95 16.81 -8.84
N ASP A 175 -3.61 17.84 -8.31
CA ASP A 175 -2.91 19.07 -7.87
C ASP A 175 -1.98 18.79 -6.69
N LEU A 176 -2.35 17.88 -5.79
CA LEU A 176 -1.50 17.43 -4.68
C LEU A 176 -0.30 16.61 -5.17
N ASP A 177 -0.48 15.69 -6.14
CA ASP A 177 0.62 14.94 -6.74
C ASP A 177 1.63 15.88 -7.43
N ILE A 178 1.14 16.89 -8.16
CA ILE A 178 2.00 17.91 -8.77
C ILE A 178 2.81 18.68 -7.71
N LYS A 179 2.19 19.02 -6.57
CA LYS A 179 2.90 19.68 -5.46
C LYS A 179 3.94 18.76 -4.83
N ARG A 180 3.63 17.48 -4.64
CA ARG A 180 4.56 16.49 -4.10
C ARG A 180 5.80 16.37 -5.00
N ASP A 181 5.61 16.26 -6.30
CA ASP A 181 6.71 16.07 -7.24
C ASP A 181 7.64 17.30 -7.27
N LYS A 182 7.08 18.52 -7.17
CA LYS A 182 7.87 19.76 -7.00
C LYS A 182 8.74 19.73 -5.75
N LEU A 183 8.18 19.33 -4.61
CA LEU A 183 8.93 19.23 -3.35
C LEU A 183 10.05 18.18 -3.42
N ILE A 184 9.81 17.05 -4.08
CA ILE A 184 10.84 16.02 -4.31
C ILE A 184 12.01 16.60 -5.11
N ASP A 185 11.74 17.38 -6.15
CA ASP A 185 12.78 17.98 -6.96
C ASP A 185 13.55 19.08 -6.20
N GLU A 186 12.88 19.90 -5.39
CA GLU A 186 13.55 20.84 -4.47
C GLU A 186 14.50 20.13 -3.51
N VAL A 187 14.07 19.01 -2.90
CA VAL A 187 14.92 18.20 -2.02
C VAL A 187 16.14 17.65 -2.76
N LYS A 188 15.98 17.19 -4.02
CA LYS A 188 17.12 16.74 -4.84
C LYS A 188 18.11 17.87 -5.10
N VAL A 189 17.62 19.07 -5.41
CA VAL A 189 18.46 20.26 -5.62
C VAL A 189 19.25 20.57 -4.34
N LEU A 190 18.57 20.64 -3.20
CA LEU A 190 19.21 20.88 -1.90
C LEU A 190 20.25 19.82 -1.55
N THR A 191 19.98 18.55 -1.87
CA THR A 191 20.93 17.44 -1.64
C THR A 191 22.19 17.60 -2.49
N LYS A 192 22.04 17.96 -3.78
CA LYS A 192 23.18 18.25 -4.66
C LYS A 192 23.97 19.46 -4.17
N LEU A 193 23.28 20.49 -3.70
CA LEU A 193 23.89 21.71 -3.19
C LEU A 193 24.68 21.44 -1.90
N LYS A 194 24.11 20.64 -0.99
CA LYS A 194 24.79 20.11 0.21
C LYS A 194 26.06 19.35 -0.19
N ALA A 195 25.99 18.41 -1.13
CA ALA A 195 27.15 17.65 -1.59
C ALA A 195 28.25 18.54 -2.23
N SER A 196 27.84 19.55 -3.00
CA SER A 196 28.76 20.55 -3.57
C SER A 196 29.46 21.38 -2.50
N LEU A 197 28.71 21.85 -1.49
CA LEU A 197 29.25 22.58 -0.36
C LEU A 197 30.25 21.72 0.43
N TYR A 198 29.92 20.47 0.72
CA TYR A 198 30.86 19.55 1.38
C TYR A 198 32.16 19.41 0.60
N LYS A 199 32.11 19.14 -0.72
CA LYS A 199 33.32 19.06 -1.55
C LYS A 199 34.15 20.34 -1.50
N ARG A 200 33.48 21.50 -1.52
CA ARG A 200 34.16 22.79 -1.44
C ARG A 200 34.80 23.01 -0.07
N ILE A 201 34.13 22.61 1.01
CA ILE A 201 34.69 22.61 2.37
C ILE A 201 35.92 21.70 2.42
N THR A 202 35.84 20.45 1.94
CA THR A 202 37.00 19.53 1.94
C THR A 202 38.18 20.11 1.19
N HIS A 203 37.94 20.69 0.02
CA HIS A 203 39.02 21.30 -0.78
C HIS A 203 39.65 22.53 -0.11
N LEU A 204 38.87 23.33 0.60
CA LEU A 204 39.39 24.45 1.38
C LEU A 204 40.14 23.98 2.65
N LYS A 205 39.76 22.84 3.25
CA LYS A 205 40.50 22.20 4.36
C LYS A 205 41.87 21.74 3.87
N GLU A 206 41.92 21.05 2.73
CA GLU A 206 43.16 20.56 2.10
C GLU A 206 44.15 21.69 1.74
N LYS A 207 43.63 22.89 1.44
CA LYS A 207 44.44 24.07 1.13
C LYS A 207 44.92 24.86 2.35
N ASN A 208 44.66 24.38 3.59
CA ASN A 208 44.87 25.12 4.83
C ASN A 208 44.24 26.53 4.80
N GLN A 209 43.11 26.68 4.08
CA GLN A 209 42.36 27.94 3.95
C GLN A 209 41.09 27.95 4.82
N LEU A 210 40.88 26.92 5.64
CA LEU A 210 39.82 26.87 6.64
C LEU A 210 40.46 26.82 8.04
N ASP A 211 40.57 27.98 8.67
CA ASP A 211 40.67 28.10 10.13
C ASP A 211 39.37 27.59 10.75
N ASP A 212 39.46 26.66 11.72
CA ASP A 212 38.52 26.17 12.77
C ASP A 212 37.02 25.89 12.45
N THR A 213 36.52 26.34 11.31
CA THR A 213 35.12 26.27 10.84
C THR A 213 34.75 24.87 10.34
N ALA A 214 35.77 24.09 10.01
CA ALA A 214 35.74 22.74 9.51
C ALA A 214 35.34 21.69 10.56
N GLU A 215 35.79 21.84 11.81
CA GLU A 215 35.46 20.96 12.94
C GLU A 215 34.05 21.27 13.47
N ASN A 216 33.67 22.56 13.45
CA ASN A 216 32.34 23.00 13.87
C ASN A 216 31.21 22.41 13.00
N LEU A 217 31.43 22.21 11.69
CA LEU A 217 30.42 21.62 10.79
C LEU A 217 30.10 20.15 11.08
N GLU A 218 31.08 19.39 11.56
CA GLU A 218 30.87 17.99 11.95
C GLU A 218 30.20 17.89 13.32
N LEU A 219 30.55 18.80 14.23
CA LEU A 219 29.91 18.94 15.54
C LEU A 219 28.41 19.30 15.43
N LEU A 220 28.05 20.19 14.50
CA LEU A 220 26.66 20.62 14.29
C LEU A 220 25.70 19.47 13.95
N GLY A 221 26.16 18.49 13.16
CA GLY A 221 25.37 17.32 12.76
C GLY A 221 25.39 16.17 13.77
N SER A 222 26.22 16.26 14.81
CA SER A 222 26.37 15.23 15.85
C SER A 222 25.26 15.33 16.90
N ASP A 223 25.03 14.23 17.61
CA ASP A 223 24.08 14.18 18.73
C ASP A 223 24.51 15.17 19.83
N PHE A 224 23.59 15.99 20.35
CA PHE A 224 23.94 17.00 21.35
C PHE A 224 24.51 16.42 22.65
N SER A 225 24.29 15.13 22.91
CA SER A 225 24.91 14.40 24.03
C SER A 225 26.44 14.37 23.97
N CYS A 226 27.06 14.61 22.82
CA CYS A 226 28.52 14.68 22.69
C CYS A 226 29.15 15.88 23.44
N LEU A 227 28.35 16.90 23.77
CA LEU A 227 28.79 18.12 24.47
C LEU A 227 28.78 17.99 26.01
N ASP A 228 28.42 16.83 26.54
CA ASP A 228 28.38 16.53 27.98
C ASP A 228 27.67 17.62 28.81
N PHE A 229 26.42 17.92 28.43
CA PHE A 229 25.59 18.86 29.18
C PHE A 229 25.27 18.31 30.59
N PRO A 230 25.13 19.18 31.60
CA PRO A 230 24.65 18.76 32.91
C PRO A 230 23.31 18.01 32.79
N ILE A 231 23.12 16.95 33.59
CA ILE A 231 21.94 16.05 33.54
C ILE A 231 20.61 16.82 33.40
N ARG A 232 20.44 17.89 34.18
CA ARG A 232 19.22 18.73 34.13
C ARG A 232 19.03 19.44 32.79
N ALA A 233 20.10 19.95 32.18
CA ALA A 233 20.05 20.57 30.85
C ALA A 233 19.77 19.52 29.77
N ALA A 234 20.47 18.38 29.81
CA ALA A 234 20.29 17.29 28.85
C ALA A 234 18.84 16.76 28.86
N ASN A 235 18.23 16.58 30.04
CA ASN A 235 16.85 16.13 30.16
C ASN A 235 15.86 17.13 29.53
N ILE A 236 16.05 18.45 29.75
CA ILE A 236 15.18 19.47 29.15
C ILE A 236 15.32 19.48 27.62
N LEU A 237 16.55 19.38 27.09
CA LEU A 237 16.79 19.33 25.65
C LEU A 237 16.18 18.06 25.01
N HIS A 238 16.24 16.92 25.70
CA HIS A 238 15.55 15.70 25.26
C HIS A 238 14.03 15.81 25.28
N GLU A 239 13.44 16.42 26.32
CA GLU A 239 11.98 16.69 26.37
C GLU A 239 11.52 17.60 25.23
N MET A 240 12.40 18.51 24.79
CA MET A 240 12.19 19.37 23.62
C MET A 240 12.37 18.64 22.28
N ARG A 241 12.71 17.34 22.30
CA ARG A 241 12.94 16.47 21.14
C ARG A 241 14.05 16.95 20.21
N LEU A 242 15.03 17.66 20.76
CA LEU A 242 16.24 18.04 20.04
C LEU A 242 17.13 16.81 19.95
N ARG A 243 17.79 16.64 18.81
CA ARG A 243 18.66 15.47 18.58
C ARG A 243 20.07 15.89 18.30
N THR A 244 20.26 16.99 17.57
CA THR A 244 21.58 17.45 17.12
C THR A 244 22.00 18.73 17.83
N VAL A 245 23.30 19.02 17.80
CA VAL A 245 23.84 20.30 18.28
C VAL A 245 23.22 21.48 17.51
N GLN A 246 22.99 21.32 16.20
CA GLN A 246 22.31 22.33 15.38
C GLN A 246 20.89 22.63 15.90
N ASP A 247 20.12 21.61 16.25
CA ASP A 247 18.75 21.78 16.79
C ASP A 247 18.76 22.66 18.04
N VAL A 248 19.79 22.55 18.88
CA VAL A 248 19.94 23.36 20.11
C VAL A 248 20.25 24.82 19.79
N LEU A 249 21.10 25.07 18.78
CA LEU A 249 21.51 26.43 18.40
C LEU A 249 20.41 27.23 17.71
N GLU A 250 19.54 26.55 16.96
CA GLU A 250 18.45 27.20 16.23
C GLU A 250 17.32 27.70 17.14
N ILE A 251 17.28 27.28 18.40
CA ILE A 251 16.27 27.72 19.35
C ILE A 251 16.59 29.13 19.85
N PRO A 252 15.62 30.07 19.74
CA PRO A 252 15.76 31.40 20.34
C PRO A 252 15.96 31.32 21.85
N ILE A 253 16.84 32.16 22.39
CA ILE A 253 17.11 32.23 23.84
C ILE A 253 15.83 32.49 24.63
N SER A 254 14.93 33.35 24.15
CA SER A 254 13.64 33.61 24.78
C SER A 254 12.79 32.35 24.94
N TYR A 255 12.80 31.46 23.95
CA TYR A 255 12.03 30.22 23.98
C TYR A 255 12.58 29.23 25.01
N LEU A 256 13.90 29.10 25.11
CA LEU A 256 14.54 28.26 26.13
C LEU A 256 14.24 28.78 27.54
N LYS A 257 14.35 30.09 27.77
CA LYS A 257 14.07 30.71 29.08
C LYS A 257 12.64 30.49 29.56
N ASN A 258 11.68 30.39 28.65
CA ASN A 258 10.27 30.18 28.99
C ASN A 258 9.93 28.70 29.27
N ARG A 259 10.87 27.77 29.13
CA ARG A 259 10.64 26.35 29.43
C ARG A 259 10.62 26.07 30.93
N HIS A 260 9.66 25.26 31.34
CA HIS A 260 9.56 24.79 32.71
C HIS A 260 10.86 24.06 33.12
N GLY A 261 11.44 24.46 34.26
CA GLY A 261 12.68 23.90 34.78
C GLY A 261 13.97 24.52 34.23
N MET A 262 13.89 25.40 33.23
CA MET A 262 15.04 26.11 32.64
C MET A 262 15.38 27.38 33.44
N GLY A 263 16.05 27.20 34.58
CA GLY A 263 16.53 28.32 35.41
C GLY A 263 17.77 29.01 34.84
N GLU A 264 18.08 30.21 35.34
CA GLU A 264 19.24 31.01 34.90
C GLU A 264 20.57 30.25 34.96
N MET A 265 20.78 29.46 36.01
CA MET A 265 21.98 28.63 36.17
C MET A 265 22.08 27.53 35.12
N THR A 266 20.96 26.93 34.71
CA THR A 266 20.94 25.92 33.65
C THR A 266 21.26 26.56 32.30
N MET A 267 20.68 27.73 32.01
CA MET A 267 20.97 28.49 30.80
C MET A 267 22.44 28.89 30.70
N LYS A 268 23.03 29.42 31.78
CA LYS A 268 24.46 29.76 31.82
C LYS A 268 25.35 28.54 31.56
N LYS A 269 25.00 27.38 32.11
CA LYS A 269 25.74 26.14 31.87
C LYS A 269 25.63 25.65 30.42
N ILE A 270 24.46 25.77 29.80
CA ILE A 270 24.29 25.46 28.36
C ILE A 270 25.15 26.41 27.52
N GLN A 271 25.09 27.71 27.78
CA GLN A 271 25.90 28.70 27.05
C GLN A 271 27.40 28.49 27.25
N ALA A 272 27.84 28.20 28.48
CA ALA A 272 29.25 27.91 28.75
C ALA A 272 29.72 26.67 27.98
N LYS A 273 28.91 25.61 27.96
CA LYS A 273 29.24 24.39 27.22
C LYS A 273 29.28 24.59 25.71
N LEU A 274 28.37 25.38 25.14
CA LEU A 274 28.44 25.74 23.73
C LEU A 274 29.65 26.62 23.42
N ALA A 275 30.00 27.56 24.32
CA ALA A 275 31.14 28.45 24.16
C ALA A 275 32.49 27.72 24.19
N GLU A 276 32.62 26.60 24.92
CA GLU A 276 33.81 25.72 24.87
C GLU A 276 34.12 25.25 23.44
N HIS A 277 33.11 25.20 22.57
CA HIS A 277 33.22 24.82 21.15
C HIS A 277 33.02 25.99 20.19
N ASN A 278 33.15 27.25 20.67
CA ASN A 278 32.89 28.46 19.88
C ASN A 278 31.47 28.53 19.27
N LEU A 279 30.49 27.87 19.89
CA LEU A 279 29.09 27.88 19.48
C LEU A 279 28.28 28.82 20.38
N TYR A 280 27.27 29.48 19.79
CA TYR A 280 26.42 30.43 20.51
C TYR A 280 24.96 30.20 20.15
N LEU A 281 24.10 30.21 21.16
CA LEU A 281 22.66 30.18 20.95
C LEU A 281 22.22 31.38 20.12
N ARG A 282 21.22 31.15 19.27
CA ARG A 282 20.60 32.21 18.47
C ARG A 282 20.03 33.30 19.37
N SER A 283 20.55 34.52 19.22
CA SER A 283 19.91 35.73 19.75
C SER A 283 18.53 35.90 19.12
N ASP A 284 17.59 36.47 19.88
CA ASP A 284 16.21 36.70 19.42
C ASP A 284 16.15 37.48 18.10
#